data_AF-A0A7S4C1D6-F1
#
_entry.id   AF-A0A7S4C1D6-F1
#
_cell.length_a   1.000
_cell.length_b   1.000
_cell.length_c   1.000
_cell.angle_alpha   90.00
_cell.angle_beta   90.00
_cell.angle_gamma   90.00
#
_symmetry.space_group_name_H-M   'P 1'
#
loop_
_entity.id
_entity.type
_entity.pdbx_description
1 polymer ?
#
loop_
_entity_poly.entity_id
_entity_poly.type
_entity_poly.pdbx_seq_one_letter_code
_entity_poly.pdbx_strand_id
1 'polypeptide(L)'
;MQTTEFITDLARVLTAGGAVIANVFNGSAEARASADIFAKRLHACMGSVYALPVCGRHTNRILLAFCAEHSAMHERGLREQLRQGYFDASRCVPSLEPPLVDCFRQNAETFHSWESTQPGGK
;
A
#
# COMPACT_ATOMS: atom_id res chain seq x y z
N MET A 1 1.20 8.66 21.73
CA MET A 1 1.76 9.93 21.22
C MET A 1 2.80 9.71 20.13
N GLN A 2 3.80 8.85 20.32
CA GLN A 2 4.93 8.64 19.38
C GLN A 2 4.59 8.37 17.90
N THR A 3 3.54 7.59 17.60
CA THR A 3 3.23 7.24 16.19
C THR A 3 2.75 8.43 15.35
N THR A 4 2.14 9.45 15.96
CA THR A 4 1.67 10.63 15.21
C THR A 4 2.83 11.54 14.81
N GLU A 5 3.79 11.73 15.72
CA GLU A 5 5.01 12.50 15.48
C GLU A 5 5.84 11.83 14.37
N PHE A 6 6.03 10.52 14.45
CA PHE A 6 6.74 9.75 13.42
C PHE A 6 6.13 9.92 12.02
N ILE A 7 4.81 9.78 11.86
CA ILE A 7 4.16 9.90 10.54
C ILE A 7 4.23 11.33 10.01
N THR A 8 4.10 12.32 10.90
CA THR A 8 4.20 13.74 10.53
C THR A 8 5.61 14.08 10.07
N ASP A 9 6.64 13.59 10.77
CA ASP A 9 8.03 13.80 10.39
C ASP A 9 8.39 13.02 9.13
N LEU A 10 7.82 11.83 8.94
CA LEU A 10 7.96 11.06 7.69
C LEU A 10 7.42 11.85 6.49
N ALA A 11 6.27 12.52 6.63
CA ALA A 11 5.72 13.37 5.57
C ALA A 11 6.62 14.56 5.21
N ARG A 12 7.37 15.10 6.18
CA ARG A 12 8.28 16.23 5.96
C ARG A 12 9.57 15.85 5.24
N VAL A 13 10.05 14.62 5.40
CA VAL A 13 11.30 14.15 4.79
C VAL A 13 11.09 13.52 3.42
N LEU A 14 9.87 13.12 3.08
CA LEU A 14 9.56 12.60 1.75
C LEU A 14 9.54 13.73 0.72
N THR A 15 10.27 13.54 -0.37
CA THR A 15 10.24 14.42 -1.52
C THR A 15 8.88 14.36 -2.22
N ALA A 16 8.58 15.34 -3.09
CA ALA A 16 7.47 15.24 -4.03
C ALA A 16 7.56 13.90 -4.80
N GLY A 17 6.44 13.16 -4.86
CA GLY A 17 6.40 11.81 -5.43
C GLY A 17 6.92 10.69 -4.52
N GLY A 18 7.32 11.00 -3.28
CA GLY A 18 7.73 10.01 -2.29
C GLY A 18 6.59 9.06 -1.89
N ALA A 19 6.96 7.84 -1.50
CA ALA A 19 6.03 6.80 -1.09
C ALA A 19 6.44 6.17 0.24
N VAL A 20 5.45 5.75 1.01
CA VAL A 20 5.61 4.92 2.20
C VAL A 20 5.10 3.52 1.89
N ILE A 21 5.92 2.52 2.17
CA ILE A 21 5.57 1.10 2.08
C ILE A 21 5.68 0.50 3.47
N ALA A 22 4.58 0.01 4.04
CA ALA A 22 4.56 -0.56 5.38
C ALA A 22 3.89 -1.93 5.39
N ASN A 23 4.58 -2.94 5.92
CA ASN A 23 3.97 -4.23 6.20
C ASN A 23 3.30 -4.19 7.58
N VAL A 24 1.98 -4.39 7.62
CA VAL A 24 1.19 -4.37 8.86
C VAL A 24 0.58 -5.74 9.12
N PHE A 25 0.73 -6.21 10.36
CA PHE A 25 0.02 -7.38 10.83
C PHE A 25 -1.44 -7.00 11.13
N ASN A 26 -2.39 -7.83 10.69
CA ASN A 26 -3.83 -7.63 10.87
C ASN A 26 -4.56 -8.92 11.32
N GLY A 27 -3.82 -9.89 11.86
CA GLY A 27 -4.37 -11.21 12.22
C GLY A 27 -5.32 -11.19 13.42
N SER A 28 -5.17 -10.27 14.36
CA SER A 28 -6.06 -10.10 15.52
C SER A 28 -6.96 -8.86 15.41
N ALA A 29 -8.02 -8.77 16.22
CA ALA A 29 -8.88 -7.60 16.25
C ALA A 29 -8.12 -6.33 16.69
N GLU A 30 -7.24 -6.47 17.69
CA GLU A 30 -6.37 -5.40 18.15
C GLU A 30 -5.40 -4.95 17.05
N ALA A 31 -4.75 -5.89 16.36
CA ALA A 31 -3.84 -5.59 15.26
C ALA A 31 -4.58 -4.89 14.10
N ARG A 32 -5.81 -5.30 13.79
CA ARG A 32 -6.66 -4.60 12.81
C ARG A 32 -6.96 -3.16 13.24
N ALA A 33 -7.31 -2.94 14.50
CA ALA A 33 -7.57 -1.60 15.02
C ALA A 33 -6.31 -0.72 14.98
N SER A 34 -5.13 -1.27 15.33
CA SER A 34 -3.86 -0.54 15.23
C SER A 34 -3.49 -0.22 13.78
N ALA A 35 -3.65 -1.19 12.86
CA ALA A 35 -3.42 -0.98 11.44
C ALA A 35 -4.36 0.10 10.87
N ASP A 36 -5.61 0.13 11.32
CA ASP A 36 -6.59 1.13 10.91
C ASP A 36 -6.22 2.55 11.38
N ILE A 37 -5.85 2.69 12.66
CA ILE A 37 -5.37 3.98 13.20
C ILE A 37 -4.14 4.45 12.44
N PHE A 38 -3.22 3.55 12.13
CA PHE A 38 -2.01 3.86 11.37
C PHE A 38 -2.33 4.29 9.93
N ALA A 39 -3.19 3.57 9.22
CA ALA A 39 -3.61 3.89 7.87
C ALA A 39 -4.36 5.23 7.79
N LYS A 40 -5.25 5.53 8.74
CA LYS A 40 -5.94 6.83 8.83
C LYS A 40 -4.99 7.99 9.03
N ARG A 41 -3.95 7.82 9.86
CA ARG A 41 -2.92 8.85 10.06
C ARG A 41 -2.05 9.04 8.82
N LEU A 42 -1.65 7.94 8.18
CA LEU A 42 -0.96 8.00 6.89
C LEU A 42 -1.80 8.74 5.84
N HIS A 43 -3.10 8.45 5.78
CA HIS A 43 -4.02 9.12 4.86
C HIS A 43 -4.12 10.62 5.16
N ALA A 44 -4.23 11.02 6.43
CA ALA A 44 -4.29 12.43 6.81
C ALA A 44 -3.02 13.21 6.42
N CYS A 45 -1.84 12.58 6.45
CA CYS A 45 -0.58 13.22 6.13
C CYS A 45 -0.21 13.15 4.63
N MET A 46 -0.56 12.05 3.96
CA MET A 46 -0.11 11.75 2.59
C MET A 46 -1.22 11.88 1.56
N GLY A 47 -2.49 11.79 1.97
CA GLY A 47 -3.68 11.97 1.13
C GLY A 47 -4.23 10.69 0.51
N SER A 48 -3.42 9.67 0.18
CA SER A 48 -3.96 8.40 -0.32
C SER A 48 -3.20 7.21 0.21
N VAL A 49 -3.96 6.21 0.68
CA VAL A 49 -3.45 4.97 1.25
C VAL A 49 -4.19 3.81 0.63
N TYR A 50 -3.41 2.85 0.14
CA TYR A 50 -3.90 1.65 -0.50
C TYR A 50 -3.40 0.42 0.23
N ALA A 51 -4.18 -0.65 0.14
CA ALA A 51 -3.87 -1.91 0.79
C ALA A 51 -3.67 -3.01 -0.25
N LEU A 52 -2.63 -3.80 -0.04
CA LEU A 52 -2.37 -5.02 -0.79
C LEU A 52 -2.39 -6.22 0.17
N PRO A 53 -3.18 -7.27 -0.12
CA PRO A 53 -3.06 -8.52 0.62
C PRO A 53 -1.70 -9.18 0.32
N VAL A 54 -1.09 -9.84 1.31
CA VAL A 54 0.12 -10.63 1.07
C VAL A 54 -0.30 -12.06 0.71
N CYS A 55 0.03 -12.50 -0.51
CA CYS A 55 -0.23 -13.87 -0.95
C CYS A 55 0.37 -14.89 0.02
N GLY A 56 -0.42 -15.88 0.43
CA GLY A 56 -0.03 -16.90 1.41
C GLY A 56 0.08 -16.42 2.87
N ARG A 57 -0.14 -15.12 3.15
CA ARG A 57 -0.15 -14.56 4.50
C ARG A 57 -1.34 -13.64 4.71
N HIS A 58 -2.53 -14.23 4.85
CA HIS A 58 -3.80 -13.51 5.03
C HIS A 58 -3.85 -12.59 6.26
N THR A 59 -2.91 -12.74 7.20
CA THR A 59 -2.78 -11.94 8.42
C THR A 59 -1.84 -10.74 8.25
N ASN A 60 -1.31 -10.47 7.07
CA ASN A 60 -0.49 -9.29 6.78
C ASN A 60 -1.07 -8.52 5.59
N ARG A 61 -0.91 -7.19 5.63
CA ARG A 61 -1.22 -6.31 4.51
C ARG A 61 -0.05 -5.37 4.28
N ILE A 62 0.23 -5.07 3.02
CA ILE A 62 1.12 -3.98 2.66
C ILE A 62 0.28 -2.73 2.49
N LEU A 63 0.60 -1.68 3.23
CA LEU A 63 0.07 -0.33 3.04
C LEU A 63 1.01 0.44 2.13
N LEU A 64 0.43 1.07 1.11
CA LEU A 64 1.11 1.97 0.19
C LEU A 64 0.49 3.36 0.34
N ALA A 65 1.28 4.33 0.79
CA ALA A 65 0.85 5.72 0.88
C ALA A 65 1.70 6.60 -0.04
N PHE A 66 1.06 7.49 -0.78
CA PHE A 66 1.73 8.41 -1.71
C PHE A 66 1.41 9.84 -1.30
N CYS A 67 2.39 10.74 -1.41
CA CYS A 67 2.18 12.16 -1.12
C CYS A 67 1.17 12.78 -2.10
N ALA A 68 0.31 13.67 -1.60
CA ALA A 68 -1.02 13.99 -2.15
C ALA A 68 -1.02 14.59 -3.56
N GLU A 69 0.09 15.15 -4.03
CA GLU A 69 0.17 15.89 -5.30
C GLU A 69 -0.10 15.02 -6.54
N HIS A 70 -0.25 13.70 -6.39
CA HIS A 70 -0.35 12.77 -7.52
C HIS A 70 -1.30 11.57 -7.30
N SER A 71 -2.11 11.56 -6.22
CA SER A 71 -2.86 10.36 -5.76
C SER A 71 -3.74 9.67 -6.81
N ALA A 72 -4.58 10.42 -7.54
CA ALA A 72 -5.49 9.84 -8.53
C ALA A 72 -4.76 9.29 -9.78
N MET A 73 -3.63 9.91 -10.14
CA MET A 73 -2.77 9.43 -11.22
C MET A 73 -2.02 8.15 -10.81
N HIS A 74 -1.69 8.03 -9.52
CA HIS A 74 -1.00 6.89 -8.95
C HIS A 74 -1.84 5.62 -8.85
N GLU A 75 -3.13 5.67 -8.52
CA GLU A 75 -3.93 4.43 -8.47
C GLU A 75 -4.02 3.74 -9.83
N ARG A 76 -4.43 4.49 -10.86
CA ARG A 76 -4.55 3.92 -12.22
C ARG A 76 -3.19 3.51 -12.75
N GLY A 77 -2.16 4.34 -12.55
CA GLY A 77 -0.78 4.04 -12.95
C GLY A 77 -0.22 2.81 -12.26
N LEU A 78 -0.37 2.69 -10.94
CA LEU A 78 0.11 1.56 -10.16
C LEU A 78 -0.65 0.27 -10.50
N ARG A 79 -1.97 0.37 -10.68
CA ARG A 79 -2.78 -0.78 -11.12
C ARG A 79 -2.33 -1.28 -12.48
N GLU A 80 -2.05 -0.37 -13.40
CA GLU A 80 -1.55 -0.71 -14.72
C GLU A 80 -0.13 -1.30 -14.65
N GLN A 81 0.76 -0.73 -13.84
CA GLN A 81 2.11 -1.27 -13.61
C GLN A 81 2.09 -2.68 -13.02
N LEU A 82 1.23 -2.93 -12.03
CA LEU A 82 1.03 -4.25 -11.44
C LEU A 82 0.45 -5.25 -12.46
N ARG A 83 -0.54 -4.84 -13.27
CA ARG A 83 -1.14 -5.69 -14.33
C ARG A 83 -0.16 -6.06 -15.42
N GLN A 84 0.58 -5.05 -15.88
CA GLN A 84 1.58 -5.23 -16.93
C GLN A 84 2.80 -6.02 -16.42
N GLY A 85 2.90 -6.29 -15.11
CA GLY A 85 4.09 -6.88 -14.49
C GLY A 85 5.32 -5.98 -14.68
N TYR A 86 5.10 -4.71 -15.02
CA TYR A 86 6.10 -3.71 -15.40
C TYR A 86 6.75 -3.13 -14.15
N PHE A 87 7.21 -4.00 -13.25
CA PHE A 87 8.51 -3.70 -12.70
C PHE A 87 9.48 -3.87 -13.86
N ASP A 88 10.45 -2.99 -13.96
CA ASP A 88 11.67 -3.20 -14.75
C ASP A 88 12.51 -4.36 -14.16
N ALA A 89 11.84 -5.41 -13.70
CA ALA A 89 12.42 -6.59 -13.12
C ALA A 89 13.04 -7.46 -14.21
N SER A 90 12.63 -7.36 -15.48
CA SER A 90 13.45 -7.94 -16.56
C SER A 90 14.83 -7.27 -16.67
N ARG A 91 15.02 -6.03 -16.20
CA ARG A 91 16.34 -5.39 -16.06
C ARG A 91 16.99 -5.57 -14.68
N CYS A 92 16.22 -5.70 -13.60
CA CYS A 92 16.75 -5.79 -12.23
C CYS A 92 16.83 -7.22 -11.65
N VAL A 93 16.03 -8.17 -12.16
CA VAL A 93 15.94 -9.58 -11.74
C VAL A 93 15.58 -10.45 -12.97
N PRO A 94 16.58 -10.94 -13.73
CA PRO A 94 16.40 -11.56 -15.05
C PRO A 94 15.43 -12.75 -15.13
N SER A 95 14.99 -13.29 -13.99
CA SER A 95 13.89 -14.25 -13.90
C SER A 95 13.00 -13.88 -12.73
N LEU A 96 12.00 -13.04 -12.96
CA LEU A 96 10.83 -13.10 -12.11
C LEU A 96 10.16 -14.45 -12.36
N GLU A 97 10.14 -15.31 -11.34
CA GLU A 97 9.47 -16.60 -11.44
C GLU A 97 7.99 -16.36 -11.81
N PRO A 98 7.38 -17.19 -12.68
CA PRO A 98 5.98 -17.06 -13.07
C PRO A 98 4.99 -16.84 -11.91
N PRO A 99 5.14 -17.50 -10.74
CA PRO A 99 4.29 -17.25 -9.58
C PRO A 99 4.32 -15.81 -9.06
N LEU A 100 5.44 -15.11 -9.24
CA LEU A 100 5.60 -13.73 -8.78
C LEU A 100 4.92 -12.74 -9.73
N VAL A 101 4.93 -13.02 -11.03
CA VAL A 101 4.16 -12.28 -12.04
C VAL A 101 2.66 -12.47 -11.81
N ASP A 102 2.22 -13.70 -11.53
CA ASP A 102 0.82 -13.97 -11.22
C ASP A 102 0.38 -13.31 -9.91
N CYS A 103 1.27 -13.29 -8.90
CA CYS A 103 1.06 -12.54 -7.66
C CYS A 103 0.87 -11.03 -7.93
N PHE A 104 1.70 -10.42 -8.80
CA PHE A 104 1.53 -9.01 -9.17
C PHE A 104 0.20 -8.74 -9.89
N ARG A 105 -0.19 -9.61 -10.82
CA ARG A 105 -1.49 -9.48 -11.51
C ARG A 105 -2.67 -9.60 -10.56
N GLN A 106 -2.66 -10.60 -9.67
CA GLN A 106 -3.69 -10.77 -8.63
C GLN A 106 -3.74 -9.56 -7.69
N ASN A 107 -2.58 -9.01 -7.34
CA ASN A 107 -2.49 -7.79 -6.53
C ASN A 107 -3.06 -6.57 -7.24
N ALA A 108 -2.95 -6.49 -8.57
CA ALA A 108 -3.56 -5.40 -9.33
C ALA A 108 -5.10 -5.40 -9.29
N GLU A 109 -5.71 -6.58 -9.16
CA GLU A 109 -7.16 -6.72 -9.04
C GLU A 109 -7.67 -6.56 -7.61
N THR A 110 -6.82 -6.88 -6.64
CA THR A 110 -7.16 -6.80 -5.21
C THR A 110 -6.72 -5.50 -4.56
N PHE A 111 -6.02 -4.62 -5.28
CA PHE A 111 -5.65 -3.28 -4.82
C PHE A 111 -6.89 -2.40 -4.65
N HIS A 112 -7.07 -1.87 -3.45
CA HIS A 112 -8.17 -0.98 -3.11
C HIS A 112 -7.69 0.10 -2.14
N SER A 113 -8.43 1.22 -2.10
CA SER A 113 -8.25 2.21 -1.04
C SER A 113 -8.48 1.55 0.32
N TRP A 114 -7.68 1.91 1.33
CA TRP A 114 -7.85 1.37 2.68
C TRP A 114 -9.28 1.61 3.22
N GLU A 115 -9.91 2.73 2.87
CA GLU A 115 -11.29 3.05 3.24
C GLU A 115 -12.30 2.00 2.77
N SER A 116 -12.06 1.37 1.61
CA SER A 116 -12.92 0.32 1.05
C SER A 116 -12.80 -1.02 1.79
N THR A 117 -11.88 -1.13 2.76
CA THR A 117 -11.58 -2.38 3.47
C THR A 117 -12.29 -2.54 4.79
N GLN A 118 -12.98 -1.48 5.24
CA GLN A 118 -13.70 -1.50 6.50
C GLN A 118 -15.05 -2.21 6.34
N PRO A 119 -15.46 -3.07 7.28
CA PRO A 119 -16.83 -3.55 7.33
C PRO A 119 -17.73 -2.36 7.64
N GLY A 120 -18.48 -1.89 6.63
CA GLY A 120 -19.31 -0.68 6.72
C GLY A 120 -18.97 0.43 5.71
N GLY A 121 -18.16 0.15 4.68
CA GLY A 121 -17.93 1.06 3.55
C GLY A 121 -19.15 1.24 2.63
N LYS A 122 -20.25 1.75 3.19
CA LYS A 122 -21.29 2.64 2.66
C LYS A 122 -22.16 3.08 3.82
#